data_AF-A0A377HJ67-F1
#
_entry.id   AF-A0A377HJ67-F1
#
_cell.length_a   1.000
_cell.length_b   1.000
_cell.length_c   1.000
_cell.angle_alpha   90.00
_cell.angle_beta   90.00
_cell.angle_gamma   90.00
#
_symmetry.space_group_name_H-M   'P 1'
#
loop_
_entity.id
_entity.type
_entity.pdbx_description
1 polymer ?
#
loop_
_entity_poly.entity_id
_entity_poly.type
_entity_poly.pdbx_seq_one_letter_code
_entity_poly.pdbx_strand_id
1 'polypeptide(L)'
;MSIYFPLLRVQRGECDAIKELSPGVRENVYPTWELTQIPQRSVRDGGGDKITLEEHLKNTFEKLMLTTLNGQALAVDVSLYDTVFESDAGDLVHTITYLNNLCTRHNIQLEPVVTDTSSDDLIQAIVDCKCKSVCIRVNADDREYKAIKSENNRLYKALGLEQAQIRLIFDLKGVNEKNFSKRQSSIVSLLQNMTSLEGWKNTSIASSSYRDSMSGAEKHKVLREPLLEVQLWKNLLRIPDHAEHSFRPNVNTYSGST
;
A
#
# COMPACT_ATOMS: atom_id res chain seq x y z
N MET A 1 -14.04 17.68 -2.05
CA MET A 1 -13.43 17.14 -0.81
C MET A 1 -12.40 16.11 -1.24
N SER A 2 -11.15 16.22 -0.78
CA SER A 2 -10.04 15.40 -1.29
C SER A 2 -9.83 14.19 -0.40
N ILE A 3 -9.92 12.99 -0.98
CA ILE A 3 -9.62 11.73 -0.30
C ILE A 3 -8.12 11.47 -0.39
N TYR A 4 -7.55 10.87 0.64
CA TYR A 4 -6.13 10.62 0.85
C TYR A 4 -5.87 9.12 0.99
N PHE A 5 -4.86 8.59 0.30
CA PHE A 5 -4.61 7.14 0.21
C PHE A 5 -3.22 6.74 0.73
N PRO A 6 -2.86 6.94 2.02
CA PRO A 6 -1.48 6.73 2.48
C PRO A 6 -1.01 5.28 2.31
N LEU A 7 0.27 5.03 1.97
CA LEU A 7 0.90 3.71 2.21
C LEU A 7 1.57 3.73 3.59
N LEU A 8 1.05 2.95 4.52
CA LEU A 8 1.51 2.93 5.89
C LEU A 8 2.01 1.53 6.24
N ARG A 9 3.11 1.45 6.98
CA ARG A 9 3.51 0.18 7.60
C ARG A 9 2.62 -0.12 8.80
N VAL A 10 2.34 -1.39 9.05
CA VAL A 10 1.66 -1.80 10.28
C VAL A 10 2.59 -1.65 11.49
N GLN A 11 2.76 -0.40 11.92
CA GLN A 11 3.55 -0.02 13.08
C GLN A 11 2.68 0.78 14.04
N ARG A 12 3.04 0.75 15.33
CA ARG A 12 2.27 1.43 16.38
C ARG A 12 2.07 2.92 16.08
N GLY A 13 3.13 3.63 15.70
CA GLY A 13 3.05 5.07 15.41
C GLY A 13 2.07 5.40 14.29
N GLU A 14 2.12 4.64 13.18
CA GLU A 14 1.22 4.82 12.04
C GLU A 14 -0.24 4.49 12.39
N CYS A 15 -0.47 3.42 13.14
CA CYS A 15 -1.80 3.03 13.58
C CYS A 15 -2.40 4.07 14.54
N ASP A 16 -1.59 4.56 15.49
CA ASP A 16 -2.02 5.55 16.47
C ASP A 16 -2.31 6.89 15.76
N ALA A 17 -1.48 7.30 14.80
CA ALA A 17 -1.71 8.50 13.98
C ALA A 17 -3.08 8.49 13.27
N ILE A 18 -3.49 7.35 12.72
CA ILE A 18 -4.81 7.21 12.07
C ILE A 18 -5.96 7.24 13.09
N LYS A 19 -5.78 6.66 14.28
CA LYS A 19 -6.81 6.65 15.34
C LYS A 19 -7.07 8.04 15.91
N GLU A 20 -6.04 8.87 16.01
CA GLU A 20 -6.11 10.23 16.54
C GLU A 20 -6.67 11.26 15.54
N LEU A 21 -6.91 10.86 14.29
CA LEU A 21 -7.56 11.74 13.31
C LEU A 21 -8.99 12.06 13.76
N SER A 22 -9.39 13.33 13.57
CA SER A 22 -10.78 13.72 13.78
C SER A 22 -11.72 12.96 12.82
N PRO A 23 -12.97 12.64 13.22
CA PRO A 23 -13.86 11.80 12.42
C PRO A 23 -14.00 12.23 10.95
N GLY A 24 -14.22 13.53 10.71
CA GLY A 24 -14.38 14.06 9.34
C GLY A 24 -13.11 14.02 8.50
N VAL A 25 -11.91 14.05 9.11
CA VAL A 25 -10.66 13.83 8.38
C VAL A 25 -10.49 12.34 8.08
N ARG A 26 -10.71 11.49 9.09
CA ARG A 26 -10.54 10.04 9.00
C ARG A 26 -11.42 9.41 7.91
N GLU A 27 -12.65 9.90 7.73
CA GLU A 27 -13.55 9.46 6.65
C GLU A 27 -12.96 9.65 5.24
N ASN A 28 -12.02 10.57 5.11
CA ASN A 28 -11.35 10.88 3.85
C ASN A 28 -9.96 10.23 3.76
N VAL A 29 -9.55 9.38 4.70
CA VAL A 29 -8.26 8.68 4.68
C VAL A 29 -8.49 7.18 4.47
N TYR A 30 -7.87 6.63 3.44
CA TYR A 30 -8.00 5.23 3.01
C TYR A 30 -6.60 4.59 2.93
N PRO A 31 -6.04 4.17 4.07
CA PRO A 31 -4.68 3.63 4.10
C PRO A 31 -4.58 2.32 3.33
N THR A 32 -3.41 2.11 2.76
CA THR A 32 -2.93 0.80 2.32
C THR A 32 -1.86 0.37 3.30
N TRP A 33 -2.10 -0.75 3.98
CA TRP A 33 -1.25 -1.21 5.07
C TRP A 33 -0.22 -2.23 4.58
N GLU A 34 1.06 -1.86 4.60
CA GLU A 34 2.19 -2.76 4.38
C GLU A 34 2.41 -3.62 5.63
N LEU A 35 2.12 -4.91 5.53
CA LEU A 35 2.39 -5.88 6.57
C LEU A 35 3.91 -6.05 6.71
N THR A 36 4.43 -5.77 7.90
CA THR A 36 5.86 -5.95 8.20
C THR A 36 6.12 -7.37 8.67
N GLN A 37 7.32 -7.88 8.40
CA GLN A 37 7.73 -9.19 8.90
C GLN A 37 7.66 -9.26 10.44
N ILE A 38 7.45 -10.46 10.96
CA ILE A 38 7.61 -10.73 12.39
C ILE A 38 9.06 -10.39 12.76
N PRO A 39 9.32 -9.49 13.72
CA PRO A 39 10.67 -9.23 14.17
C PRO A 39 11.23 -10.50 14.80
N GLN A 40 12.13 -11.19 14.10
CA GLN A 40 12.84 -12.33 14.67
C GLN A 40 13.74 -11.83 15.79
N ARG A 41 13.53 -12.30 17.01
CA ARG A 41 14.49 -12.03 18.09
C ARG A 41 15.75 -12.84 17.85
N SER A 42 16.89 -12.17 17.88
CA SER A 42 18.18 -12.85 17.80
C SER A 42 18.33 -13.80 18.99
N VAL A 43 19.00 -14.94 18.81
CA VAL A 43 19.27 -15.91 19.89
C VAL A 43 19.96 -15.23 21.09
N ARG A 44 20.71 -14.14 20.87
CA ARG A 44 21.36 -13.32 21.90
C ARG A 44 20.37 -12.60 22.82
N ASP A 45 19.12 -12.39 22.41
CA ASP A 45 18.07 -11.69 23.18
C ASP A 45 17.13 -12.66 23.93
N GLY A 46 17.57 -13.91 24.15
CA GLY A 46 16.80 -14.97 24.84
C GLY A 46 15.89 -15.77 23.90
N GLY A 47 16.44 -16.19 22.76
CA GLY A 47 15.77 -16.62 21.52
C GLY A 47 14.48 -17.46 21.59
N GLY A 48 13.54 -17.05 20.75
CA GLY A 48 12.24 -17.65 20.44
C GLY A 48 11.28 -16.53 19.98
N ASP A 49 10.53 -16.73 18.89
CA ASP A 49 9.40 -15.84 18.59
C ASP A 49 8.38 -16.01 19.73
N LYS A 50 8.06 -14.90 20.41
CA LYS A 50 7.18 -14.96 21.60
C LYS A 50 5.75 -15.43 21.29
N ILE A 51 5.37 -15.36 20.02
CA ILE A 51 4.02 -15.59 19.51
C ILE A 51 4.10 -16.35 18.19
N THR A 52 3.10 -17.15 17.87
CA THR A 52 3.02 -17.83 16.56
C THR A 52 2.77 -16.81 15.45
N LEU A 53 3.00 -17.22 14.20
CA LEU A 53 2.62 -16.38 13.07
C LEU A 53 1.11 -16.12 13.04
N GLU A 54 0.30 -17.12 13.36
CA GLU A 54 -1.15 -16.95 13.48
C GLU A 54 -1.52 -15.87 14.50
N GLU A 55 -0.91 -15.92 15.69
CA GLU A 55 -1.11 -14.93 16.75
C GLU A 55 -0.62 -13.54 16.33
N HIS A 56 0.51 -13.46 15.62
CA HIS A 56 0.98 -12.18 15.08
C HIS A 56 -0.01 -11.57 14.08
N LEU A 57 -0.51 -12.37 13.12
CA LEU A 57 -1.48 -11.91 12.12
C LEU A 57 -2.79 -11.49 12.77
N LYS A 58 -3.26 -12.23 13.78
CA LYS A 58 -4.46 -11.87 14.56
C LYS A 58 -4.27 -10.53 15.29
N ASN A 59 -3.16 -10.36 16.02
CA ASN A 59 -2.85 -9.12 16.72
C ASN A 59 -2.67 -7.93 15.77
N THR A 60 -2.11 -8.17 14.58
CA THR A 60 -2.00 -7.16 13.53
C THR A 60 -3.38 -6.79 12.99
N PHE A 61 -4.22 -7.76 12.67
CA PHE A 61 -5.58 -7.54 12.20
C PHE A 61 -6.42 -6.73 13.21
N GLU A 62 -6.36 -7.06 14.51
CA GLU A 62 -7.05 -6.31 15.56
C GLU A 62 -6.64 -4.83 15.60
N LYS A 63 -5.35 -4.52 15.37
CA LYS A 63 -4.89 -3.13 15.26
C LYS A 63 -5.46 -2.43 14.02
N LEU A 64 -5.50 -3.12 12.89
CA LEU A 64 -6.02 -2.60 11.62
C LEU A 64 -7.54 -2.39 11.65
N MET A 65 -8.28 -3.25 12.36
CA MET A 65 -9.71 -3.04 12.58
C MET A 65 -9.98 -1.70 13.27
N LEU A 66 -9.15 -1.32 14.24
CA LEU A 66 -9.29 -0.05 14.95
C LEU A 66 -8.97 1.18 14.10
N THR A 67 -8.29 1.00 12.95
CA THR A 67 -7.96 2.08 12.00
C THR A 67 -8.95 2.14 10.83
N THR A 68 -9.60 1.02 10.49
CA THR A 68 -10.57 0.92 9.39
C THR A 68 -11.94 1.48 9.79
N LEU A 69 -12.53 2.33 8.97
CA LEU A 69 -13.90 2.82 9.21
C LEU A 69 -14.95 1.87 8.62
N ASN A 70 -16.16 1.92 9.18
CA ASN A 70 -17.29 1.13 8.70
C ASN A 70 -17.54 1.37 7.20
N GLY A 71 -17.64 0.30 6.43
CA GLY A 71 -17.88 0.33 4.98
C GLY A 71 -16.64 0.57 4.12
N GLN A 72 -15.46 0.84 4.71
CA GLN A 72 -14.20 0.88 3.98
C GLN A 72 -13.63 -0.54 3.83
N ALA A 73 -13.06 -0.84 2.66
CA ALA A 73 -12.27 -2.05 2.49
C ALA A 73 -10.91 -1.86 3.19
N LEU A 74 -10.46 -2.91 3.88
CA LEU A 74 -9.13 -2.96 4.48
C LEU A 74 -8.12 -3.33 3.39
N ALA A 75 -7.34 -2.36 2.94
CA ALA A 75 -6.31 -2.61 1.95
C ALA A 75 -5.00 -3.07 2.60
N VAL A 76 -4.50 -4.24 2.19
CA VAL A 76 -3.30 -4.86 2.79
C VAL A 76 -2.31 -5.28 1.72
N ASP A 77 -1.08 -4.79 1.86
CA ASP A 77 0.08 -5.20 1.07
C ASP A 77 0.90 -6.21 1.89
N VAL A 78 0.89 -7.46 1.43
CA VAL A 78 1.65 -8.56 2.04
C VAL A 78 2.96 -8.82 1.32
N SER A 79 3.42 -7.96 0.40
CA SER A 79 4.61 -8.23 -0.43
C SER A 79 5.89 -8.45 0.39
N LEU A 80 5.99 -7.84 1.58
CA LEU A 80 7.12 -8.06 2.50
C LEU A 80 6.99 -9.35 3.31
N TYR A 81 5.82 -9.99 3.28
CA TYR A 81 5.45 -11.14 4.09
C TYR A 81 4.49 -12.10 3.36
N ASP A 82 4.85 -12.38 2.09
CA ASP A 82 4.13 -13.29 1.21
C ASP A 82 4.55 -14.73 1.52
N THR A 83 3.71 -15.46 2.27
CA THR A 83 4.10 -16.78 2.79
C THR A 83 2.90 -17.69 3.05
N VAL A 84 3.17 -19.00 3.02
CA VAL A 84 2.28 -20.06 3.47
C VAL A 84 2.80 -20.59 4.80
N PHE A 85 1.91 -20.73 5.77
CA PHE A 85 2.27 -21.21 7.10
C PHE A 85 1.27 -22.25 7.60
N GLU A 86 1.71 -23.06 8.56
CA GLU A 86 0.84 -23.99 9.28
C GLU A 86 0.11 -23.23 10.39
N SER A 87 -1.22 -23.20 10.31
CA SER A 87 -2.10 -22.63 11.34
C SER A 87 -2.06 -23.46 12.63
N ASP A 88 -2.58 -22.90 13.73
CA ASP A 88 -2.73 -23.58 15.01
C ASP A 88 -3.67 -24.82 14.90
N ALA A 89 -4.47 -24.89 13.83
CA ALA A 89 -5.30 -26.05 13.49
C ALA A 89 -4.57 -27.14 12.68
N GLY A 90 -3.32 -26.90 12.25
CA GLY A 90 -2.52 -27.80 11.42
C GLY A 90 -2.72 -27.64 9.91
N ASP A 91 -3.56 -26.69 9.47
CA ASP A 91 -3.79 -26.42 8.05
C ASP A 91 -2.71 -25.50 7.47
N LEU A 92 -2.20 -25.82 6.29
CA LEU A 92 -1.37 -24.91 5.51
C LEU A 92 -2.23 -23.80 4.89
N VAL A 93 -1.94 -22.56 5.24
CA VAL A 93 -2.72 -21.39 4.82
C VAL A 93 -1.82 -20.26 4.35
N HIS A 94 -2.20 -19.61 3.26
CA HIS A 94 -1.53 -18.41 2.77
C HIS A 94 -1.87 -17.20 3.65
N THR A 95 -0.92 -16.30 3.91
CA THR A 95 -1.11 -15.08 4.74
C THR A 95 -2.37 -14.31 4.34
N ILE A 96 -2.57 -14.06 3.04
CA ILE A 96 -3.72 -13.31 2.55
C ILE A 96 -5.05 -14.04 2.77
N THR A 97 -5.06 -15.37 2.65
CA THR A 97 -6.25 -16.21 2.90
C THR A 97 -6.64 -16.17 4.37
N TYR A 98 -5.65 -16.25 5.26
CA TYR A 98 -5.90 -16.12 6.69
C TYR A 98 -6.48 -14.74 7.03
N LEU A 99 -5.90 -13.65 6.50
CA LEU A 99 -6.43 -12.29 6.68
C LEU A 99 -7.83 -12.12 6.10
N ASN A 100 -8.13 -12.73 4.94
CA ASN A 100 -9.47 -12.69 4.35
C ASN A 100 -10.52 -13.40 5.22
N ASN A 101 -10.15 -14.53 5.84
CA ASN A 101 -11.02 -15.23 6.78
C ASN A 101 -11.32 -14.38 8.02
N LEU A 102 -10.30 -13.69 8.57
CA LEU A 102 -10.50 -12.73 9.65
C LEU A 102 -11.42 -11.58 9.22
N CYS A 103 -11.16 -10.96 8.07
CA CYS A 103 -11.99 -9.89 7.53
C CYS A 103 -13.46 -10.34 7.39
N THR A 104 -13.70 -11.53 6.81
CA THR A 104 -15.03 -12.10 6.61
C THR A 104 -15.77 -12.31 7.92
N ARG A 105 -15.11 -12.87 8.95
CA ARG A 105 -15.72 -13.07 10.28
C ARG A 105 -16.15 -11.76 10.95
N HIS A 106 -15.51 -10.65 10.59
CA HIS A 106 -15.78 -9.32 11.13
C HIS A 106 -16.57 -8.42 10.17
N ASN A 107 -17.12 -8.95 9.07
CA ASN A 107 -17.83 -8.20 8.04
C ASN A 107 -17.03 -7.04 7.44
N ILE A 108 -15.71 -7.21 7.32
CA ILE A 108 -14.80 -6.27 6.66
C ILE A 108 -14.47 -6.84 5.28
N GLN A 109 -14.47 -5.99 4.25
CA GLN A 109 -13.99 -6.37 2.93
C GLN A 109 -12.46 -6.25 2.90
N LEU A 110 -11.76 -7.33 2.58
CA LEU A 110 -10.33 -7.26 2.26
C LEU A 110 -10.14 -6.71 0.84
N GLU A 111 -9.17 -5.81 0.66
CA GLU A 111 -8.66 -5.41 -0.65
C GLU A 111 -7.15 -5.71 -0.71
N PRO A 112 -6.75 -6.91 -1.15
CA PRO A 112 -5.34 -7.27 -1.18
C PRO A 112 -4.60 -6.41 -2.21
N VAL A 113 -3.33 -6.11 -1.93
CA VAL A 113 -2.45 -5.39 -2.85
C VAL A 113 -1.60 -6.39 -3.62
N VAL A 114 -1.48 -6.18 -4.92
CA VAL A 114 -0.58 -6.92 -5.80
C VAL A 114 0.32 -5.96 -6.56
N THR A 115 1.49 -6.46 -6.94
CA THR A 115 2.47 -5.82 -7.81
C THR A 115 2.69 -6.70 -9.04
N ASP A 116 3.39 -6.17 -10.04
CA ASP A 116 3.87 -6.93 -11.20
C ASP A 116 4.74 -8.14 -10.80
N THR A 117 5.43 -8.03 -9.66
CA THR A 117 6.32 -9.02 -9.07
C THR A 117 5.64 -9.95 -8.06
N SER A 118 4.33 -9.84 -7.82
CA SER A 118 3.60 -10.76 -6.93
C SER A 118 3.71 -12.22 -7.38
N SER A 119 3.86 -13.14 -6.42
CA SER A 119 3.98 -14.57 -6.69
C SER A 119 2.69 -15.15 -7.31
N ASP A 120 2.80 -16.25 -8.06
CA ASP A 120 1.62 -17.00 -8.51
C ASP A 120 0.78 -17.50 -7.32
N ASP A 121 1.42 -17.90 -6.22
CA ASP A 121 0.76 -18.37 -5.00
C ASP A 121 -0.11 -17.27 -4.36
N LEU A 122 0.40 -16.04 -4.26
CA LEU A 122 -0.36 -14.89 -3.76
C LEU A 122 -1.57 -14.62 -4.65
N ILE A 123 -1.38 -14.60 -5.97
CA ILE A 123 -2.44 -14.33 -6.93
C ILE A 123 -3.52 -15.41 -6.85
N GLN A 124 -3.12 -16.68 -6.80
CA GLN A 124 -4.06 -17.80 -6.65
C GLN A 124 -4.81 -17.70 -5.32
N ALA A 125 -4.13 -17.41 -4.22
CA ALA A 125 -4.77 -17.22 -2.92
C ALA A 125 -5.80 -16.08 -2.92
N ILE A 126 -5.53 -14.97 -3.62
CA ILE A 126 -6.48 -13.87 -3.80
C ILE A 126 -7.71 -14.30 -4.62
N VAL A 127 -7.50 -15.05 -5.70
CA VAL A 127 -8.57 -15.62 -6.53
C VAL A 127 -9.46 -16.56 -5.72
N ASP A 128 -8.85 -17.47 -4.94
CA ASP A 128 -9.55 -18.42 -4.09
C ASP A 128 -10.36 -17.74 -2.98
N CYS A 129 -9.86 -16.61 -2.46
CA CYS A 129 -10.56 -15.75 -1.51
C CYS A 129 -11.79 -15.05 -2.10
N LYS A 130 -11.93 -15.02 -3.43
CA LYS A 130 -13.00 -14.32 -4.16
C LYS A 130 -13.12 -12.85 -3.73
N CYS A 131 -11.98 -12.19 -3.56
CA CYS A 131 -11.93 -10.77 -3.18
C CYS A 131 -12.71 -9.93 -4.19
N LYS A 132 -13.60 -9.06 -3.71
CA LYS A 132 -14.45 -8.22 -4.57
C LYS A 132 -13.73 -7.03 -5.20
N SER A 133 -12.57 -6.66 -4.64
CA SER A 133 -11.70 -5.61 -5.16
C SER A 133 -10.25 -5.94 -4.83
N VAL A 134 -9.35 -5.40 -5.65
CA VAL A 134 -7.89 -5.55 -5.50
C VAL A 134 -7.25 -4.19 -5.71
N CYS A 135 -6.12 -3.97 -5.05
CA CYS A 135 -5.28 -2.83 -5.30
C CYS A 135 -4.06 -3.26 -6.11
N ILE A 136 -3.83 -2.69 -7.30
CA ILE A 136 -2.60 -2.90 -8.06
C ILE A 136 -1.66 -1.74 -7.78
N ARG A 137 -0.50 -2.04 -7.22
CA ARG A 137 0.59 -1.09 -6.97
C ARG A 137 1.66 -1.28 -8.04
N VAL A 138 1.97 -0.18 -8.71
CA VAL A 138 2.87 -0.14 -9.87
C VAL A 138 4.03 0.78 -9.51
N ASN A 139 5.28 0.36 -9.72
CA ASN A 139 6.37 1.33 -9.70
C ASN A 139 6.16 2.27 -10.88
N ALA A 140 6.19 3.56 -10.63
CA ALA A 140 5.93 4.56 -11.67
C ALA A 140 7.14 4.75 -12.61
N ASP A 141 7.81 3.66 -13.00
CA ASP A 141 8.73 3.64 -14.12
C ASP A 141 7.98 3.30 -15.43
N ASP A 142 8.47 3.80 -16.57
CA ASP A 142 7.78 3.65 -17.86
C ASP A 142 7.68 2.18 -18.34
N ARG A 143 8.42 1.25 -17.73
CA ARG A 143 8.47 -0.16 -18.16
C ARG A 143 7.36 -0.97 -17.52
N GLU A 144 7.14 -0.82 -16.22
CA GLU A 144 6.11 -1.57 -15.49
C GLU A 144 4.69 -1.19 -15.93
N TYR A 145 4.42 0.10 -16.19
CA TYR A 145 3.11 0.52 -16.70
C TYR A 145 2.76 -0.08 -18.07
N LYS A 146 3.73 -0.16 -18.99
CA LYS A 146 3.50 -0.80 -20.31
C LYS A 146 3.13 -2.28 -20.15
N ALA A 147 3.69 -2.96 -19.16
CA ALA A 147 3.32 -4.33 -18.84
C ALA A 147 1.87 -4.41 -18.35
N ILE A 148 1.42 -3.47 -17.51
CA ILE A 148 0.05 -3.39 -16.95
C ILE A 148 -1.01 -3.07 -17.99
N LYS A 149 -0.73 -2.14 -18.92
CA LYS A 149 -1.67 -1.79 -19.99
C LYS A 149 -1.87 -2.92 -21.01
N SER A 150 -0.95 -3.88 -21.09
CA SER A 150 -1.10 -4.95 -22.07
C SER A 150 -2.32 -5.81 -21.73
N GLU A 151 -3.20 -6.07 -22.69
CA GLU A 151 -4.31 -7.03 -22.58
C GLU A 151 -3.83 -8.45 -22.26
N ASN A 152 -2.52 -8.68 -22.27
CA ASN A 152 -1.83 -9.90 -21.90
C ASN A 152 -1.22 -9.86 -20.49
N ASN A 153 -1.51 -8.83 -19.70
CA ASN A 153 -0.98 -8.76 -18.35
C ASN A 153 -1.55 -9.90 -17.51
N ARG A 154 -0.62 -10.72 -17.00
CA ARG A 154 -0.89 -11.90 -16.17
C ARG A 154 -1.85 -11.59 -15.01
N LEU A 155 -1.68 -10.45 -14.34
CA LEU A 155 -2.49 -10.06 -13.17
C LEU A 155 -3.95 -9.87 -13.54
N TYR A 156 -4.25 -9.12 -14.60
CA TYR A 156 -5.63 -8.84 -15.00
C TYR A 156 -6.38 -10.11 -15.40
N LYS A 157 -5.71 -10.97 -16.18
CA LYS A 157 -6.29 -12.26 -16.59
C LYS A 157 -6.51 -13.18 -15.38
N ALA A 158 -5.56 -13.23 -14.46
CA ALA A 158 -5.64 -14.13 -13.32
C ALA A 158 -6.69 -13.69 -12.29
N LEU A 159 -6.77 -12.39 -12.00
CA LEU A 159 -7.69 -11.88 -10.97
C LEU A 159 -9.16 -11.94 -11.39
N GLY A 160 -9.47 -11.92 -12.70
CA GLY A 160 -10.83 -11.98 -13.21
C GLY A 160 -11.72 -10.81 -12.77
N LEU A 161 -11.12 -9.66 -12.45
CA LEU A 161 -11.80 -8.45 -11.97
C LEU A 161 -11.94 -7.41 -13.07
N GLU A 162 -13.05 -6.65 -13.02
CA GLU A 162 -13.25 -5.49 -13.86
C GLU A 162 -12.43 -4.29 -13.37
N GLN A 163 -12.12 -3.33 -14.27
CA GLN A 163 -11.36 -2.12 -13.90
C GLN A 163 -12.01 -1.35 -12.74
N ALA A 164 -13.35 -1.29 -12.69
CA ALA A 164 -14.12 -0.61 -11.64
C ALA A 164 -13.96 -1.25 -10.25
N GLN A 165 -13.40 -2.46 -10.19
CA GLN A 165 -13.09 -3.19 -8.95
C GLN A 165 -11.61 -3.04 -8.56
N ILE A 166 -10.80 -2.38 -9.38
CA ILE A 166 -9.35 -2.28 -9.18
C ILE A 166 -8.98 -0.85 -8.78
N ARG A 167 -8.32 -0.73 -7.63
CA ARG A 167 -7.63 0.51 -7.23
C ARG A 167 -6.21 0.50 -7.77
N LEU A 168 -5.75 1.61 -8.33
CA LEU A 168 -4.39 1.77 -8.82
C LEU A 168 -3.56 2.70 -7.92
N ILE A 169 -2.34 2.27 -7.63
CA ILE A 169 -1.33 3.09 -6.95
C ILE A 169 -0.10 3.17 -7.85
N PHE A 170 0.23 4.38 -8.29
CA PHE A 170 1.50 4.68 -8.94
C PHE A 170 2.52 5.08 -7.88
N ASP A 171 3.42 4.16 -7.55
CA ASP A 171 4.44 4.33 -6.54
C ASP A 171 5.73 4.88 -7.13
N LEU A 172 5.99 6.17 -6.89
CA LEU A 172 7.22 6.85 -7.27
C LEU A 172 8.37 6.57 -6.29
N LYS A 173 8.14 5.81 -5.22
CA LYS A 173 9.11 5.50 -4.16
C LYS A 173 9.67 6.79 -3.53
N GLY A 174 10.93 6.75 -3.10
CA GLY A 174 11.65 7.90 -2.57
C GLY A 174 11.92 8.97 -3.63
N VAL A 175 11.58 10.21 -3.29
CA VAL A 175 11.80 11.42 -4.09
C VAL A 175 12.79 12.32 -3.36
N ASN A 176 13.83 12.75 -4.05
CA ASN A 176 14.82 13.70 -3.54
C ASN A 176 15.24 14.65 -4.66
N GLU A 177 16.00 15.69 -4.32
CA GLU A 177 16.45 16.69 -5.28
C GLU A 177 17.18 16.08 -6.49
N LYS A 178 17.89 14.96 -6.31
CA LYS A 178 18.64 14.29 -7.39
C LYS A 178 17.75 13.56 -8.38
N ASN A 179 16.58 13.08 -7.95
CA ASN A 179 15.69 12.26 -8.78
C ASN A 179 14.35 12.94 -9.09
N PHE A 180 14.07 14.12 -8.52
CA PHE A 180 12.79 14.82 -8.64
C PHE A 180 12.31 14.98 -10.09
N SER A 181 13.14 15.57 -10.96
CA SER A 181 12.77 15.82 -12.36
C SER A 181 12.52 14.52 -13.13
N LYS A 182 13.28 13.47 -12.83
CA LYS A 182 13.08 12.14 -13.42
C LYS A 182 11.74 11.55 -12.98
N ARG A 183 11.46 11.55 -11.67
CA ARG A 183 10.20 11.05 -11.10
C ARG A 183 9.01 11.82 -11.66
N GLN A 184 9.10 13.14 -11.73
CA GLN A 184 8.09 13.99 -12.35
C GLN A 184 7.86 13.60 -13.82
N SER A 185 8.91 13.46 -14.62
CA SER A 185 8.78 13.11 -16.03
C SER A 185 8.14 11.73 -16.23
N SER A 186 8.53 10.74 -15.41
CA SER A 186 7.97 9.40 -15.47
C SER A 186 6.48 9.38 -15.14
N ILE A 187 6.03 10.07 -14.09
CA ILE A 187 4.60 10.12 -13.79
C ILE A 187 3.84 10.86 -14.89
N VAL A 188 4.34 11.99 -15.41
CA VAL A 188 3.67 12.73 -16.49
C VAL A 188 3.55 11.88 -17.75
N SER A 189 4.63 11.22 -18.16
CA SER A 189 4.63 10.24 -19.26
C SER A 189 3.60 9.15 -19.03
N LEU A 190 3.55 8.58 -17.82
CA LEU A 190 2.58 7.55 -17.46
C LEU A 190 1.14 8.08 -17.62
N LEU A 191 0.83 9.25 -17.06
CA LEU A 191 -0.52 9.83 -17.10
C LEU A 191 -0.97 10.12 -18.53
N GLN A 192 -0.10 10.71 -19.36
CA GLN A 192 -0.38 11.00 -20.77
C GLN A 192 -0.60 9.72 -21.60
N ASN A 193 0.00 8.60 -21.19
CA ASN A 193 -0.17 7.32 -21.85
C ASN A 193 -1.37 6.50 -21.30
N MET A 194 -2.10 7.02 -20.32
CA MET A 194 -3.36 6.40 -19.84
C MET A 194 -4.51 6.85 -20.73
N THR A 195 -5.11 5.89 -21.45
CA THR A 195 -6.21 6.18 -22.40
C THR A 195 -7.47 6.67 -21.68
N SER A 196 -7.71 6.23 -20.44
CA SER A 196 -8.67 6.82 -19.50
C SER A 196 -8.39 6.30 -18.08
N LEU A 197 -8.53 7.20 -17.10
CA LEU A 197 -8.47 6.88 -15.67
C LEU A 197 -9.86 6.62 -15.08
N GLU A 198 -10.92 6.92 -15.82
CA GLU A 198 -12.29 6.93 -15.32
C GLU A 198 -12.87 5.53 -15.09
N GLY A 199 -12.29 4.50 -15.71
CA GLY A 199 -12.70 3.10 -15.53
C GLY A 199 -12.21 2.44 -14.24
N TRP A 200 -11.23 3.04 -13.56
CA TRP A 200 -10.65 2.47 -12.32
C TRP A 200 -11.48 2.83 -11.11
N LYS A 201 -11.55 1.93 -10.11
CA LYS A 201 -12.19 2.22 -8.82
C LYS A 201 -11.68 3.53 -8.22
N ASN A 202 -10.35 3.65 -8.13
CA ASN A 202 -9.63 4.86 -7.75
C ASN A 202 -8.19 4.80 -8.29
N THR A 203 -7.57 5.96 -8.46
CA THR A 203 -6.14 6.08 -8.78
C THR A 203 -5.47 7.01 -7.79
N SER A 204 -4.26 6.66 -7.36
CA SER A 204 -3.44 7.49 -6.46
C SER A 204 -1.97 7.43 -6.83
N ILE A 205 -1.21 8.42 -6.36
CA ILE A 205 0.23 8.50 -6.57
C ILE A 205 0.92 8.52 -5.21
N ALA A 206 1.71 7.50 -4.92
CA ALA A 206 2.48 7.36 -3.70
C ALA A 206 3.92 7.87 -3.88
N SER A 207 4.40 8.68 -2.95
CA SER A 207 5.81 9.07 -2.88
C SER A 207 6.18 9.57 -1.49
N SER A 208 7.49 9.68 -1.24
CA SER A 208 8.03 10.17 0.03
C SER A 208 9.32 10.94 -0.21
N SER A 209 9.45 12.15 0.35
CA SER A 209 10.75 12.83 0.48
C SER A 209 11.53 12.47 1.74
N TYR A 210 10.95 11.67 2.62
CA TYR A 210 11.61 11.23 3.85
C TYR A 210 12.88 10.43 3.53
N ARG A 211 13.93 10.64 4.34
CA ARG A 211 15.23 9.98 4.16
C ARG A 211 15.15 8.47 4.40
N ASP A 212 15.94 7.72 3.64
CA ASP A 212 16.12 6.28 3.86
C ASP A 212 16.72 5.97 5.24
N SER A 213 17.45 6.92 5.85
CA SER A 213 18.02 6.79 7.18
C SER A 213 18.11 8.12 7.92
N MET A 214 17.96 8.06 9.24
CA MET A 214 18.28 9.15 10.17
C MET A 214 19.77 9.21 10.53
N SER A 215 20.61 8.36 9.92
CA SER A 215 22.06 8.41 10.12
C SER A 215 22.60 9.77 9.70
N GLY A 216 23.35 10.42 10.61
CA GLY A 216 23.86 11.77 10.40
C GLY A 216 22.87 12.90 10.75
N ALA A 217 21.63 12.57 11.13
CA ALA A 217 20.74 13.54 11.77
C ALA A 217 21.27 13.89 13.17
N GLU A 218 21.43 15.18 13.45
CA GLU A 218 21.82 15.62 14.78
C GLU A 218 20.69 15.35 15.79
N LYS A 219 21.03 14.65 16.88
CA LYS A 219 20.09 14.42 17.99
C LYS A 219 19.64 15.75 18.57
N HIS A 220 18.36 15.82 18.94
CA HIS A 220 17.74 17.00 19.56
C HIS A 220 17.71 18.26 18.69
N LYS A 221 18.03 18.17 17.39
CA LYS A 221 17.80 19.26 16.43
C LYS A 221 16.56 18.99 15.58
N VAL A 222 15.82 20.06 15.31
CA VAL A 222 14.70 20.02 14.36
C VAL A 222 15.29 20.03 12.95
N LEU A 223 15.14 18.93 12.24
CA LEU A 223 15.39 18.87 10.80
C LEU A 223 14.20 19.45 10.05
N ARG A 224 14.47 20.29 9.06
CA ARG A 224 13.45 20.81 8.14
C ARG A 224 13.78 20.32 6.75
N GLU A 225 12.88 19.52 6.20
CA GLU A 225 13.05 18.95 4.87
C GLU A 225 11.90 19.39 3.96
N PRO A 226 12.16 19.64 2.67
CA PRO A 226 11.10 19.94 1.73
C PRO A 226 10.21 18.71 1.51
N LEU A 227 8.90 18.92 1.54
CA LEU A 227 7.89 17.93 1.12
C LEU A 227 7.83 17.92 -0.42
N LEU A 228 8.76 17.19 -1.04
CA LEU A 228 8.91 17.17 -2.50
C LEU A 228 7.72 16.47 -3.17
N GLU A 229 7.11 15.49 -2.53
CA GLU A 229 5.87 14.86 -2.97
C GLU A 229 4.72 15.87 -3.14
N VAL A 230 4.63 16.88 -2.27
CA VAL A 230 3.63 17.95 -2.41
C VAL A 230 3.93 18.84 -3.61
N GLN A 231 5.20 19.05 -3.93
CA GLN A 231 5.60 19.80 -5.11
C GLN A 231 5.30 19.02 -6.40
N LEU A 232 5.61 17.71 -6.43
CA LEU A 232 5.20 16.83 -7.52
C LEU A 232 3.70 16.89 -7.75
N TRP A 233 2.93 16.75 -6.67
CA TRP A 233 1.47 16.83 -6.69
C TRP A 233 0.96 18.15 -7.31
N LYS A 234 1.48 19.30 -6.84
CA LYS A 234 1.11 20.61 -7.38
C LYS A 234 1.45 20.78 -8.86
N ASN A 235 2.55 20.18 -9.31
CA ASN A 235 2.94 20.21 -10.71
C ASN A 235 2.01 19.37 -11.59
N LEU A 236 1.52 18.24 -11.09
CA LEU A 236 0.57 17.39 -11.80
C LEU A 236 -0.79 18.04 -11.97
N LEU A 237 -1.28 18.76 -10.95
CA LEU A 237 -2.53 19.52 -11.03
C LEU A 237 -2.54 20.63 -12.09
N ARG A 238 -1.38 21.01 -12.63
CA ARG A 238 -1.25 22.04 -13.67
C ARG A 238 -1.29 21.49 -15.09
N ILE A 239 -1.37 20.17 -15.26
CA ILE A 239 -1.43 19.52 -16.57
C ILE A 239 -2.89 19.58 -17.04
N PRO A 240 -3.19 20.30 -18.15
CA PRO A 240 -4.54 20.31 -18.74
C PRO A 240 -4.95 18.87 -19.07
N ASP A 241 -6.23 18.52 -18.84
CA ASP A 241 -6.85 17.18 -18.98
C ASP A 241 -6.79 16.25 -17.75
N HIS A 242 -6.05 16.58 -16.68
CA HIS A 242 -6.02 15.75 -15.45
C HIS A 242 -6.43 16.51 -14.17
N ALA A 243 -6.78 17.80 -14.31
CA ALA A 243 -7.10 18.69 -13.19
C ALA A 243 -8.49 18.44 -12.58
N GLU A 244 -9.43 17.86 -13.34
CA GLU A 244 -10.82 17.66 -12.86
C GLU A 244 -11.13 16.22 -12.42
N HIS A 245 -10.35 15.22 -12.85
CA HIS A 245 -10.72 13.82 -12.66
C HIS A 245 -9.57 12.97 -12.09
N SER A 246 -9.75 12.56 -10.83
CA SER A 246 -9.27 11.28 -10.26
C SER A 246 -7.87 11.20 -9.66
N PHE A 247 -7.09 12.27 -9.58
CA PHE A 247 -5.81 12.22 -8.86
C PHE A 247 -5.98 12.57 -7.38
N ARG A 248 -5.34 11.80 -6.50
CA ARG A 248 -5.34 12.04 -5.05
C ARG A 248 -3.93 11.84 -4.48
N PRO A 249 -3.44 12.75 -3.62
CA PRO A 249 -2.09 12.65 -3.06
C PRO A 249 -1.99 11.46 -2.11
N ASN A 250 -0.80 10.88 -2.05
CA ASN A 250 -0.38 9.93 -1.03
C ASN A 250 1.04 10.34 -0.57
N VAL A 251 1.14 10.79 0.68
CA VAL A 251 2.34 11.28 1.36
C VAL A 251 2.80 10.19 2.30
N ASN A 252 3.79 9.41 1.88
CA ASN A 252 4.35 8.38 2.74
C ASN A 252 5.43 8.98 3.64
N THR A 253 5.43 8.58 4.90
CA THR A 253 6.58 8.70 5.79
C THR A 253 7.25 7.34 5.86
N TYR A 254 8.29 7.10 5.06
CA TYR A 254 9.09 5.88 5.22
C TYR A 254 9.91 5.96 6.51
N SER A 255 9.42 5.40 7.61
CA SER A 255 10.27 5.16 8.78
C SER A 255 11.25 4.03 8.45
N GLY A 256 12.48 4.37 8.04
CA GLY A 256 13.57 3.40 7.90
C GLY A 256 13.78 2.67 9.23
N SER A 257 13.49 1.36 9.27
CA SER A 257 13.91 0.48 10.36
C SER A 257 15.32 0.01 10.07
N THR A 258 16.22 0.34 11.00
CA THR A 258 17.55 -0.29 11.18
C THR A 258 17.46 -1.80 11.31
#